data_AF-A0A1V2PI01-F1
#
_entry.id   AF-A0A1V2PI01-F1
#
_cell.length_a   1.000
_cell.length_b   1.000
_cell.length_c   1.000
_cell.angle_alpha   90.00
_cell.angle_beta   90.00
_cell.angle_gamma   90.00
#
_symmetry.space_group_name_H-M   'P 1'
#
loop_
_entity.id
_entity.type
_entity.pdbx_description
1 polymer ?
#
loop_
_entity_poly.entity_id
_entity_poly.type
_entity_poly.pdbx_seq_one_letter_code
_entity_poly.pdbx_strand_id
1 'polypeptide(L)' 'MNGTDLHLHARIFRTGTTWYADIDDPEDPQPEDPFWYGQYESQRAAIDAACARIAALRLAQCSRISHESMVGSA' A
#
# COMPACT_ATOMS: atom_id res chain seq x y z
N MET A 1 1.20 6.62 22.10
CA MET A 1 1.23 5.82 20.85
C MET A 1 1.03 6.80 19.71
N ASN A 2 2.09 7.14 18.96
CA ASN A 2 2.01 8.11 17.86
C ASN A 2 1.30 7.43 16.68
N GLY A 3 0.11 7.91 16.31
CA GLY A 3 -0.75 7.35 15.26
C GLY A 3 -0.26 7.61 13.82
N THR A 4 1.01 7.31 13.51
CA THR A 4 1.61 7.53 12.18
C THR A 4 2.14 6.26 11.51
N ASP A 5 2.11 5.11 12.17
CA ASP A 5 2.45 3.85 11.51
C ASP A 5 1.28 3.38 10.66
N LEU A 6 1.31 3.72 9.37
CA LEU A 6 0.51 2.96 8.41
C LEU A 6 1.04 1.54 8.39
N HIS A 7 0.34 0.60 8.98
CA HIS A 7 0.63 -0.79 8.75
C HIS A 7 -0.01 -1.13 7.39
N LEU A 8 0.82 -1.37 6.38
CA LEU A 8 0.37 -1.79 5.05
C LEU A 8 0.78 -3.23 4.86
N HIS A 9 -0.17 -4.08 4.47
CA HIS A 9 0.11 -5.47 4.16
C HIS A 9 -0.14 -5.73 2.67
N ALA A 10 0.87 -6.26 1.97
CA ALA A 10 0.70 -6.70 0.59
C ALA A 10 0.43 -8.21 0.57
N ARG A 11 -0.62 -8.63 -0.13
CA ARG A 11 -0.89 -10.04 -0.41
C ARG A 11 -0.65 -10.34 -1.88
N ILE A 12 0.18 -11.35 -2.13
CA ILE A 12 0.47 -11.85 -3.48
C ILE A 12 -0.08 -13.27 -3.61
N PHE A 13 -0.95 -13.51 -4.57
CA PHE A 13 -1.55 -14.82 -4.80
C PHE A 13 -1.75 -15.09 -6.29
N ARG A 14 -1.97 -16.35 -6.64
CA ARG A 14 -2.14 -16.79 -8.02
C ARG A 14 -3.47 -17.50 -8.19
N THR A 15 -4.22 -17.15 -9.23
CA THR A 15 -5.35 -17.93 -9.72
C THR A 15 -5.20 -18.21 -11.21
N GLY A 16 -5.29 -19.48 -11.59
CA GLY A 16 -4.98 -19.94 -12.95
C GLY A 16 -3.54 -19.59 -13.37
N THR A 17 -3.39 -18.81 -14.44
CA THR A 17 -2.09 -18.34 -14.95
C THR A 17 -1.77 -16.91 -14.52
N THR A 18 -2.66 -16.25 -13.78
CA THR A 18 -2.54 -14.83 -13.44
C THR A 18 -2.11 -14.65 -11.99
N TRP A 19 -1.17 -13.73 -11.77
CA TRP A 19 -0.74 -13.27 -10.46
C TRP A 19 -1.52 -12.03 -10.06
N TYR A 20 -1.87 -11.95 -8.78
CA TYR A 20 -2.61 -10.85 -8.19
C TYR A 20 -1.79 -10.27 -7.06
N ALA A 21 -1.82 -8.95 -6.95
CA ALA A 21 -1.31 -8.23 -5.81
C ALA A 21 -2.43 -7.34 -5.28
N ASP A 22 -2.63 -7.34 -3.96
CA ASP A 22 -3.43 -6.34 -3.28
C ASP A 22 -2.65 -5.76 -2.09
N ILE A 23 -3.01 -4.54 -1.69
CA ILE A 23 -2.50 -3.88 -0.50
C ILE A 23 -3.69 -3.50 0.36
N ASP A 24 -3.64 -3.89 1.63
CA ASP A 24 -4.72 -3.69 2.59
C ASP A 24 -4.21 -3.28 3.98
N ASP A 25 -5.14 -2.88 4.84
CA ASP A 25 -4.89 -2.73 6.27
C ASP A 25 -4.72 -4.12 6.92
N PRO A 26 -3.71 -4.34 7.80
CA PRO A 26 -3.55 -5.60 8.50
C PRO A 26 -4.57 -5.84 9.61
N GLU A 27 -5.23 -4.80 10.13
CA GLU A 27 -6.26 -4.90 11.17
C GLU A 27 -7.63 -5.26 10.59
N ASP A 28 -7.88 -4.97 9.32
CA ASP A 28 -9.09 -5.38 8.58
C ASP A 28 -8.78 -5.70 7.11
N PRO A 29 -8.18 -6.87 6.81
CA PRO A 29 -7.90 -7.26 5.43
C PRO A 29 -9.21 -7.61 4.71
N GLN A 30 -9.82 -6.61 4.08
CA GLN A 30 -11.07 -6.74 3.35
C GLN A 30 -10.82 -7.34 1.95
N PRO A 31 -11.24 -8.60 1.68
CA PRO A 31 -11.04 -9.22 0.37
C PRO A 31 -11.83 -8.53 -0.78
N GLU A 32 -12.77 -7.63 -0.46
CA GLU A 32 -13.67 -6.98 -1.40
C GLU A 32 -13.34 -5.51 -1.73
N ASP A 33 -12.61 -4.80 -0.86
CA ASP A 33 -12.24 -3.39 -1.07
C ASP A 33 -10.80 -3.08 -0.65
N PRO A 34 -9.79 -3.69 -1.31
CA PRO A 34 -8.40 -3.37 -1.02
C PRO A 34 -8.08 -1.94 -1.45
N PHE A 35 -7.25 -1.22 -0.68
CA PHE A 35 -6.77 0.12 -1.03
C PHE A 35 -6.16 0.20 -2.44
N TRP A 36 -5.56 -0.90 -2.88
CA TRP A 36 -5.04 -1.05 -4.22
C TRP A 36 -4.97 -2.53 -4.60
N TYR A 37 -5.22 -2.83 -5.87
CA TYR A 37 -4.99 -4.16 -6.41
C TYR A 37 -4.50 -4.10 -7.87
N GLY A 38 -3.91 -5.18 -8.33
CA GLY A 38 -3.46 -5.34 -9.72
C GLY A 38 -3.31 -6.80 -10.14
N GLN A 39 -3.24 -7.02 -11.45
CA GLN A 39 -3.08 -8.33 -12.08
C GLN A 39 -1.82 -8.35 -12.96
N TYR A 40 -1.08 -9.45 -12.93
CA TYR A 40 0.25 -9.55 -13.51
C TYR A 40 0.51 -10.92 -14.13
N GLU A 41 1.36 -10.94 -15.15
CA GLU A 41 1.77 -12.18 -15.83
C GLU A 41 2.80 -13.00 -15.04
N SER A 42 3.47 -12.39 -14.05
CA SER A 42 4.47 -13.07 -13.22
C SER A 42 4.43 -12.65 -11.76
N GLN A 43 4.89 -13.55 -10.88
CA GLN A 43 5.03 -13.27 -9.45
C GLN A 43 5.94 -12.08 -9.20
N ARG A 44 7.03 -11.99 -9.96
CA ARG A 44 8.01 -10.90 -9.83
C ARG A 44 7.38 -9.56 -10.14
N ALA A 45 6.63 -9.45 -11.24
CA ALA A 45 5.93 -8.22 -11.60
C ALA A 45 4.90 -7.82 -10.53
N ALA A 46 4.17 -8.78 -9.96
CA ALA A 46 3.24 -8.53 -8.86
C ALA A 46 3.92 -7.98 -7.60
N ILE A 47 5.06 -8.57 -7.22
CA ILE A 47 5.87 -8.12 -6.07
C ILE A 47 6.44 -6.73 -6.33
N ASP A 48 7.04 -6.50 -7.50
CA ASP A 48 7.67 -5.23 -7.84
C ASP A 48 6.63 -4.09 -7.84
N ALA A 49 5.43 -4.34 -8.36
CA ALA A 49 4.33 -3.39 -8.34
C ALA A 49 3.82 -3.09 -6.93
N ALA A 50 3.64 -4.12 -6.09
CA ALA A 50 3.24 -3.93 -4.69
C ALA A 50 4.27 -3.10 -3.90
N CYS A 51 5.56 -3.41 -4.05
CA CYS A 51 6.65 -2.64 -3.45
C CYS A 51 6.65 -1.18 -3.90
N ALA A 52 6.54 -0.93 -5.21
CA ALA A 52 6.48 0.43 -5.75
C ALA A 52 5.27 1.21 -5.21
N ARG A 53 4.11 0.55 -5.08
CA ARG A 53 2.90 1.17 -4.54
C ARG A 53 3.03 1.51 -3.07
N ILE A 54 3.57 0.62 -2.23
CA ILE A 54 3.86 0.89 -0.83
C ILE A 54 4.82 2.08 -0.70
N ALA A 55 5.90 2.09 -1.48
CA ALA A 55 6.86 3.20 -1.46
C ALA A 55 6.20 4.55 -1.80
N ALA A 56 5.32 4.58 -2.81
CA ALA A 56 4.57 5.77 -3.17
C ALA A 56 3.61 6.24 -2.05
N LEU A 57 2.91 5.29 -1.39
CA LEU A 57 2.02 5.61 -0.27
C LEU A 57 2.78 6.21 0.92
N ARG A 58 3.95 5.64 1.25
CA ARG A 58 4.84 6.18 2.29
C ARG A 58 5.35 7.57 1.96
N LEU A 59 5.78 7.79 0.71
CA LEU A 59 6.27 9.11 0.28
C LEU A 59 5.16 10.19 0.36
N ALA A 60 3.94 9.84 -0.06
CA ALA A 60 2.79 10.72 0.04
C ALA A 60 2.46 11.09 1.50
N GLN A 61 2.56 10.14 2.42
CA GLN A 61 2.35 10.38 3.86
C GLN A 61 3.42 11.31 4.46
N CYS A 62 4.70 11.03 4.21
CA CYS A 62 5.79 11.88 4.68
C CYS A 62 5.64 13.33 4.16
N SER A 63 5.21 13.49 2.90
CA SER A 63 4.95 14.80 2.31
C SER A 63 3.80 15.53 3.01
N ARG A 64 2.71 14.83 3.33
CA ARG A 64 1.55 15.42 4.04
C ARG A 64 1.90 15.82 5.48
N ILE A 65 2.60 14.99 6.22
CA ILE A 65 3.07 15.29 7.60
C ILE A 65 3.98 16.53 7.59
N SER A 66 4.86 16.64 6.57
CA SER A 66 5.75 17.79 6.42
C SER A 66 4.98 19.08 6.12
N HIS A 67 3.90 19.01 5.34
CA HIS A 67 3.06 20.16 5.01
C HIS A 67 2.20 20.62 6.20
N GLU A 68 1.59 19.69 6.94
CA GLU A 68 0.77 20.01 8.13
C GLU A 68 1.62 20.63 9.26
N SER A 69 2.86 20.19 9.42
CA SER A 69 3.80 20.75 10.41
C SER A 69 4.21 22.21 10.13
N MET A 70 4.10 22.67 8.87
CA MET A 70 4.41 24.06 8.50
C MET A 70 3.21 25.02 8.60
N VAL A 71 1.97 24.51 8.64
CA VAL A 71 0.75 25.36 8.68
C VAL A 71 0.27 25.64 10.12
N GLY A 72 0.76 24.89 11.11
CA GLY A 72 0.39 25.04 12.53
C GLY A 72 1.12 26.12 13.33
N SER A 73 1.97 26.95 12.70
CA SER A 73 2.69 28.06 13.37
C SER A 73 2.28 29.40 12.74
N ALA A 74 1.05 29.86 12.99
CA ALA A 74 0.60 31.21 12.67
C ALA A 74 -0.27 31.78 13.79
#